data_AF-A0A845JTM9-F1
#
_entry.id   AF-A0A845JTM9-F1
#
_cell.length_a   1.000
_cell.length_b   1.000
_cell.length_c   1.000
_cell.angle_alpha   90.00
_cell.angle_beta   90.00
_cell.angle_gamma   90.00
#
_symmetry.space_group_name_H-M   'P 1'
#
loop_
_entity.id
_entity.type
_entity.pdbx_description
1 polymer ?
#
loop_
_entity_poly.entity_id
_entity_poly.type
_entity_poly.pdbx_seq_one_letter_code
_entity_poly.pdbx_strand_id
1 'polypeptide(L)'
;MKVTPPLIKACIIFPMNVMGVIPAILIWCSQEGRVFEKYPPSFDLFRSFPGGLLVGAGASLCWVSVSLFTEFGGGGTPAPYDPPKKFVVRGVYTRVRNPMMIGVIIVLLGEAMLSGSLPVFIWALIFIQACLVLIPFWEEPDLERRFGEAYLEYKRKVPRWIPNLKSSSEEN
;
A
#
# COMPACT_ATOMS: atom_id res chain seq x y z
N MET A 1 -20.56 0.41 8.93
CA MET A 1 -19.23 0.75 9.47
C MET A 1 -19.28 2.13 10.09
N LYS A 2 -18.76 2.34 11.30
CA LYS A 2 -18.60 3.68 11.87
C LYS A 2 -17.19 4.16 11.54
N VAL A 3 -17.06 5.22 10.74
CA VAL A 3 -15.77 5.86 10.45
C VAL A 3 -15.27 6.47 11.76
N THR A 4 -14.18 5.95 12.32
CA THR A 4 -13.62 6.45 13.58
C THR A 4 -12.49 7.46 13.33
N PRO A 5 -12.29 8.48 14.19
CA PRO A 5 -11.21 9.45 14.03
C PRO A 5 -9.77 8.86 13.92
N PRO A 6 -9.43 7.73 14.59
CA PRO A 6 -8.15 7.05 14.40
C PRO A 6 -7.98 6.44 13.00
N LEU A 7 -9.06 5.88 12.43
CA LEU A 7 -9.09 5.36 11.05
C LEU A 7 -8.75 6.46 10.04
N ILE A 8 -9.33 7.65 10.23
CA ILE A 8 -9.06 8.82 9.38
C ILE A 8 -7.58 9.23 9.50
N LYS A 9 -7.03 9.30 10.71
CA LYS A 9 -5.61 9.64 10.93
C LYS A 9 -4.65 8.61 10.33
N ALA A 10 -4.94 7.31 10.48
CA ALA A 10 -4.12 6.23 9.92
C ALA A 10 -4.10 6.25 8.38
N CYS A 11 -5.24 6.55 7.74
CA CYS A 11 -5.31 6.73 6.30
C CYS A 11 -4.59 8.01 5.80
N ILE A 12 -4.70 9.11 6.54
CA ILE A 12 -4.14 10.41 6.14
C ILE A 12 -2.61 10.47 6.34
N ILE A 13 -2.09 9.89 7.42
CA ILE A 13 -0.68 10.13 7.79
C ILE A 13 0.30 9.21 7.05
N PHE A 14 -0.07 7.96 6.74
CA PHE A 14 0.88 7.01 6.17
C PHE A 14 0.67 6.74 4.67
N PRO A 15 -0.47 6.20 4.21
CA PRO A 15 -0.71 5.98 2.79
C PRO A 15 -0.87 7.27 1.98
N MET A 16 -1.58 8.28 2.50
CA MET A 16 -1.91 9.49 1.72
C MET A 16 -0.72 10.45 1.51
N ASN A 17 0.29 10.41 2.40
CA ASN A 17 1.53 11.15 2.16
C ASN A 17 2.33 10.52 1.00
N VAL A 18 2.43 9.20 0.98
CA VAL A 18 3.16 8.45 -0.04
C VAL A 18 2.46 8.51 -1.41
N MET A 19 1.14 8.34 -1.43
CA MET A 19 0.30 8.26 -2.64
C MET A 19 -0.39 9.59 -3.01
N GLY A 20 -0.03 10.70 -2.39
CA GLY A 20 -0.75 11.96 -2.64
C GLY A 20 0.15 13.16 -2.53
N VAL A 21 0.67 13.42 -1.33
CA VAL A 21 1.51 14.60 -1.08
C VAL A 21 2.80 14.56 -1.90
N ILE A 22 3.54 13.45 -1.86
CA ILE A 22 4.81 13.32 -2.58
C ILE A 22 4.59 13.36 -4.11
N PRO A 23 3.68 12.56 -4.71
CA PRO A 23 3.35 12.66 -6.12
C PRO A 23 2.91 14.08 -6.55
N ALA A 24 2.07 14.75 -5.75
CA ALA A 24 1.64 16.11 -6.05
C ALA A 24 2.80 17.11 -6.04
N ILE A 25 3.72 17.02 -5.08
CA ILE A 25 4.93 17.84 -5.04
C ILE A 25 5.82 17.56 -6.25
N LEU A 26 6.00 16.29 -6.62
CA LEU A 26 6.81 15.91 -7.78
C LEU A 26 6.23 16.47 -9.09
N ILE A 27 4.90 16.34 -9.28
CA ILE A 27 4.20 16.91 -10.42
C ILE A 27 4.31 18.43 -10.44
N TRP A 28 4.17 19.08 -9.28
CA TRP A 28 4.34 20.53 -9.16
C TRP A 28 5.77 20.96 -9.52
N CYS A 29 6.79 20.22 -9.09
CA CYS A 29 8.20 20.45 -9.46
C CYS A 29 8.51 20.18 -10.94
N SER A 30 7.63 19.48 -11.66
CA SER A 30 7.71 19.20 -13.10
C SER A 30 7.07 20.26 -14.00
N GLN A 31 6.45 21.31 -13.45
CA GLN A 31 5.88 22.40 -14.25
C GLN A 31 6.98 23.26 -14.90
N GLU A 32 6.64 23.99 -15.96
CA GLU A 32 7.53 24.91 -16.66
C GLU A 32 8.19 25.92 -15.69
N GLY A 33 9.49 26.17 -15.88
CA GLY A 33 10.33 27.00 -15.02
C GLY A 33 10.78 26.36 -13.70
N ARG A 34 10.67 25.04 -13.52
CA ARG A 34 11.02 24.34 -12.26
C ARG A 34 12.02 23.19 -12.47
N VAL A 35 12.42 22.57 -11.35
CA VAL A 35 13.52 21.59 -11.24
C VAL A 35 13.41 20.42 -12.23
N PHE A 36 12.18 19.96 -12.54
CA PHE A 36 11.93 18.85 -13.46
C PHE A 36 11.22 19.28 -14.76
N GLU A 37 11.38 20.53 -15.19
CA GLU A 37 10.80 21.08 -16.43
C GLU A 37 11.10 20.23 -17.68
N LYS A 38 12.21 19.48 -17.69
CA LYS A 38 12.55 18.53 -18.76
C LYS A 38 11.56 17.36 -18.92
N TYR A 39 10.69 17.14 -17.94
CA TYR A 39 9.69 16.07 -17.89
C TYR A 39 8.31 16.64 -17.49
N PRO A 40 7.65 17.41 -18.36
CA PRO A 40 6.34 17.97 -18.07
C PRO A 40 5.30 16.83 -17.95
N PRO A 41 4.32 16.96 -17.04
CA PRO A 41 3.23 15.99 -16.97
C PRO A 41 2.39 16.07 -18.25
N SER A 42 2.05 14.92 -18.83
CA SER A 42 1.09 14.82 -19.93
C SER A 42 -0.17 14.11 -19.44
N PHE A 43 -1.34 14.44 -19.97
CA PHE A 43 -2.58 13.73 -19.65
C PHE A 43 -3.21 13.25 -20.95
N ASP A 44 -2.75 12.10 -21.42
CA ASP A 44 -3.28 11.46 -22.63
C ASP A 44 -4.42 10.52 -22.24
N LEU A 45 -5.58 10.63 -22.90
CA LEU A 45 -6.76 9.82 -22.57
C LEU A 45 -6.48 8.31 -22.61
N PHE A 46 -5.68 7.87 -23.59
CA PHE A 46 -5.27 6.48 -23.79
C PHE A 46 -4.46 5.92 -22.61
N ARG A 47 -3.60 6.73 -22.01
CA ARG A 47 -2.77 6.35 -20.86
C ARG A 47 -3.52 6.56 -19.53
N SER A 48 -4.40 7.55 -19.50
CA SER A 48 -5.14 7.96 -18.32
C SER A 48 -6.21 6.96 -17.90
N PHE A 49 -6.88 6.31 -18.86
CA PHE A 49 -7.90 5.30 -18.54
C PHE A 49 -7.34 4.11 -17.75
N PRO A 50 -6.31 3.37 -18.23
CA PRO A 50 -5.74 2.28 -17.46
C PRO A 50 -5.04 2.78 -16.18
N GLY A 51 -4.53 4.02 -16.16
CA GLY A 51 -3.94 4.62 -14.96
C GLY A 51 -4.97 4.85 -13.86
N GLY A 52 -6.14 5.37 -14.22
CA GLY A 52 -7.26 5.53 -13.30
C GLY A 52 -7.78 4.20 -12.75
N LEU A 53 -7.82 3.16 -13.59
CA LEU A 53 -8.18 1.81 -13.13
C LEU A 53 -7.19 1.25 -12.12
N LEU A 54 -5.88 1.44 -12.34
CA LEU A 54 -4.85 1.04 -11.38
C LEU A 54 -5.03 1.80 -10.05
N VAL A 55 -5.18 3.13 -10.09
CA VAL A 55 -5.40 3.92 -8.87
C VAL A 55 -6.63 3.43 -8.11
N GLY A 56 -7.75 3.21 -8.80
CA GLY A 56 -8.97 2.68 -8.18
C GLY A 56 -8.77 1.30 -7.54
N ALA A 57 -8.12 0.37 -8.26
CA ALA A 57 -7.84 -0.97 -7.76
C ALA A 57 -6.90 -0.94 -6.54
N GLY A 58 -5.80 -0.20 -6.61
CA GLY A 58 -4.84 -0.07 -5.51
C GLY A 58 -5.46 0.60 -4.28
N ALA A 59 -6.23 1.67 -4.47
CA ALA A 59 -6.95 2.35 -3.39
C ALA A 59 -7.98 1.41 -2.73
N SER A 60 -8.67 0.58 -3.51
CA SER A 60 -9.61 -0.42 -2.97
C SER A 60 -8.91 -1.46 -2.10
N LEU A 61 -7.71 -1.92 -2.49
CA LEU A 61 -6.91 -2.83 -1.67
C LEU A 61 -6.46 -2.18 -0.37
N CYS A 62 -5.98 -0.94 -0.42
CA CYS A 62 -5.62 -0.19 0.79
C CYS A 62 -6.84 -0.02 1.72
N TRP A 63 -8.00 0.30 1.16
CA TRP A 63 -9.24 0.43 1.91
C TRP A 63 -9.64 -0.88 2.60
N VAL A 64 -9.65 -1.99 1.86
CA VAL A 64 -9.95 -3.33 2.40
C VAL A 64 -8.95 -3.68 3.50
N SER A 65 -7.66 -3.46 3.28
CA SER A 65 -6.64 -3.72 4.27
C SER A 65 -6.84 -2.96 5.58
N VAL A 66 -7.06 -1.65 5.49
CA VAL A 66 -7.29 -0.81 6.67
C VAL A 66 -8.59 -1.21 7.38
N SER A 67 -9.63 -1.54 6.63
CA SER A 67 -10.91 -1.98 7.20
C SER A 67 -10.77 -3.26 8.04
N LEU A 68 -10.04 -4.25 7.54
CA LEU A 68 -9.80 -5.51 8.24
C LEU A 68 -9.03 -5.30 9.55
N PHE A 69 -8.00 -4.47 9.55
CA PHE A 69 -7.25 -4.17 10.77
C PHE A 69 -8.05 -3.35 11.77
N THR A 70 -8.88 -2.43 11.31
CA THR A 70 -9.73 -1.63 12.21
C THR A 70 -10.80 -2.49 12.88
N GLU A 71 -11.38 -3.44 12.14
CA GLU A 71 -12.44 -4.32 12.65
C GLU A 71 -11.90 -5.45 13.52
N PHE A 72 -10.80 -6.11 13.10
CA PHE A 72 -10.30 -7.33 13.75
C PHE A 72 -8.98 -7.14 14.53
N GLY A 73 -8.30 -6.00 14.38
CA GLY A 73 -6.98 -5.73 14.98
C GLY A 73 -7.02 -5.38 16.48
N GLY A 74 -8.18 -5.43 17.12
CA GLY A 74 -8.32 -5.18 18.56
C GLY A 74 -8.16 -3.72 18.97
N GLY A 75 -8.57 -2.78 18.10
CA GLY A 75 -8.59 -1.35 18.38
C GLY A 75 -7.35 -0.57 17.93
N GLY A 76 -6.40 -1.21 17.24
CA GLY A 76 -5.29 -0.54 16.56
C GLY A 76 -5.51 -0.41 15.05
N THR A 77 -4.60 0.27 14.37
CA THR A 77 -4.59 0.46 12.91
C THR A 77 -3.34 -0.17 12.29
N PRO A 78 -3.23 -0.29 10.95
CA PRO A 78 -1.99 -0.74 10.31
C PRO A 78 -0.79 0.20 10.54
N ALA A 79 -1.00 1.36 11.17
CA ALA A 79 0.03 2.36 11.33
C ALA A 79 1.03 1.96 12.44
N PRO A 80 2.34 2.20 12.25
CA PRO A 80 3.37 1.85 13.23
C PRO A 80 3.17 2.45 14.63
N TYR A 81 2.51 3.61 14.72
CA TYR A 81 2.27 4.34 15.97
C TYR A 81 1.00 3.90 16.73
N ASP A 82 0.16 3.06 16.12
CA ASP A 82 -0.99 2.46 16.79
C ASP A 82 -1.19 1.03 16.28
N PRO A 83 -0.21 0.13 16.53
CA PRO A 83 -0.19 -1.16 15.87
C PRO A 83 -1.30 -2.08 16.39
N PRO A 84 -1.77 -3.05 15.58
CA PRO A 84 -2.83 -3.95 16.00
C PRO A 84 -2.36 -4.82 17.17
N LYS A 85 -3.25 -4.99 18.15
CA LYS A 85 -2.99 -5.80 19.36
C LYS A 85 -3.30 -7.27 19.13
N LYS A 86 -4.11 -7.57 18.10
CA LYS A 86 -4.44 -8.93 17.67
C LYS A 86 -3.84 -9.21 16.30
N PHE A 87 -3.38 -10.42 16.12
CA PHE A 87 -2.90 -10.89 14.83
C PHE A 87 -4.09 -11.10 13.89
N VAL A 88 -4.08 -10.44 12.72
CA VAL A 88 -5.19 -10.45 11.76
C VAL A 88 -4.77 -11.18 10.50
N VAL A 89 -5.32 -12.37 10.29
CA VAL A 89 -5.16 -13.15 9.05
C VAL A 89 -6.54 -13.45 8.50
N ARG A 90 -7.10 -12.50 7.74
CA ARG A 90 -8.46 -12.59 7.17
C ARG A 90 -8.50 -11.96 5.78
N GLY A 91 -9.43 -12.44 4.95
CA GLY A 91 -9.67 -11.89 3.62
C GLY A 91 -8.42 -11.89 2.75
N VAL A 92 -8.05 -10.73 2.21
CA VAL A 92 -6.86 -10.58 1.33
C VAL A 92 -5.54 -11.00 1.98
N TYR A 93 -5.45 -10.94 3.32
CA TYR A 93 -4.26 -11.37 4.06
C TYR A 93 -4.06 -12.89 4.09
N THR A 94 -5.06 -13.71 3.75
CA THR A 94 -4.87 -15.17 3.62
C THR A 94 -4.20 -15.56 2.30
N ARG A 95 -4.16 -14.64 1.33
CA ARG A 95 -3.60 -14.88 -0.02
C ARG A 95 -2.20 -14.31 -0.17
N VAL A 96 -1.94 -13.17 0.47
CA VAL A 96 -0.65 -12.48 0.41
C VAL A 96 -0.40 -11.74 1.71
N ARG A 97 0.87 -11.66 2.14
CA ARG A 97 1.20 -11.07 3.45
C ARG A 97 1.10 -9.54 3.47
N ASN A 98 1.41 -8.88 2.35
CA ASN A 98 1.49 -7.42 2.26
C ASN A 98 0.51 -6.81 1.22
N PRO A 99 -0.81 -7.10 1.27
CA PRO A 99 -1.77 -6.62 0.29
C PRO A 99 -1.90 -5.09 0.27
N MET A 100 -1.73 -4.44 1.43
CA MET A 100 -1.76 -2.98 1.52
C MET A 100 -0.60 -2.34 0.75
N MET A 101 0.62 -2.86 0.90
CA MET A 101 1.81 -2.35 0.20
C MET A 101 1.70 -2.58 -1.31
N ILE A 102 1.13 -3.71 -1.73
CA ILE A 102 0.78 -3.97 -3.13
C ILE A 102 -0.21 -2.92 -3.63
N GLY A 103 -1.25 -2.59 -2.85
CA GLY A 103 -2.19 -1.52 -3.16
C GLY A 103 -1.49 -0.18 -3.37
N VAL A 104 -0.57 0.20 -2.48
CA VAL A 104 0.22 1.44 -2.60
C VAL A 104 1.07 1.45 -3.87
N ILE A 105 1.76 0.35 -4.18
CA ILE A 105 2.57 0.21 -5.39
C ILE A 105 1.69 0.38 -6.64
N ILE A 106 0.51 -0.26 -6.68
CA ILE A 106 -0.43 -0.15 -7.79
C ILE A 106 -0.91 1.30 -7.97
N VAL A 107 -1.21 2.01 -6.87
CA VAL A 107 -1.59 3.43 -6.93
C VAL A 107 -0.46 4.26 -7.51
N LEU A 108 0.77 4.15 -6.98
CA LEU A 108 1.91 4.94 -7.45
C LEU A 108 2.22 4.71 -8.94
N LEU A 109 2.13 3.46 -9.41
CA LEU A 109 2.28 3.14 -10.83
C LEU A 109 1.11 3.72 -11.65
N GLY A 110 -0.11 3.66 -11.13
CA GLY A 110 -1.28 4.29 -11.73
C GLY A 110 -1.15 5.81 -11.85
N GLU A 111 -0.63 6.48 -10.81
CA GLU A 111 -0.37 7.92 -10.79
C GLU A 111 0.75 8.33 -11.75
N ALA A 112 1.84 7.56 -11.79
CA ALA A 112 2.91 7.75 -12.78
C ALA A 112 2.37 7.63 -14.21
N MET A 113 1.46 6.67 -14.43
CA MET A 113 0.84 6.46 -15.72
C MET A 113 -0.26 7.49 -16.03
N LEU A 114 -1.00 8.01 -15.05
CA LEU A 114 -1.94 9.11 -15.27
C LEU A 114 -1.19 10.38 -15.67
N SER A 115 -0.23 10.79 -14.85
CA SER A 115 0.51 12.05 -15.01
C SER A 115 1.60 12.00 -16.07
N GLY A 116 2.09 10.81 -16.44
CA GLY A 116 3.24 10.66 -17.33
C GLY A 116 4.54 11.17 -16.74
N SER A 117 4.54 11.44 -15.44
CA SER A 117 5.66 12.07 -14.77
C SER A 117 6.73 11.03 -14.47
N LEU A 118 7.89 11.18 -15.12
CA LEU A 118 9.06 10.37 -14.83
C LEU A 118 9.49 10.47 -13.34
N PRO A 119 9.46 11.65 -12.69
CA PRO A 119 9.68 11.75 -11.25
C PRO A 119 8.74 10.89 -10.39
N VAL A 120 7.43 10.85 -10.72
CA VAL A 120 6.46 10.01 -10.01
C VAL A 120 6.75 8.53 -10.25
N PHE A 121 7.16 8.14 -11.45
CA PHE A 121 7.59 6.78 -11.75
C PHE A 121 8.84 6.38 -10.95
N ILE A 122 9.85 7.25 -10.88
CA ILE A 122 11.05 7.03 -10.07
C ILE A 122 10.67 6.89 -8.59
N TRP A 123 9.75 7.71 -8.10
CA TRP A 123 9.22 7.57 -6.74
C TRP A 123 8.56 6.21 -6.49
N ALA A 124 7.76 5.72 -7.43
CA ALA A 124 7.18 4.38 -7.36
C ALA A 124 8.27 3.29 -7.25
N LEU A 125 9.35 3.40 -8.03
CA LEU A 125 10.47 2.46 -7.97
C LEU A 125 11.22 2.52 -6.63
N ILE A 126 11.46 3.72 -6.09
CA ILE A 126 12.07 3.91 -4.77
C ILE A 126 11.20 3.24 -3.70
N PHE A 127 9.88 3.44 -3.76
CA PHE A 127 8.96 2.84 -2.81
C PHE A 127 8.93 1.30 -2.91
N ILE A 128 8.95 0.74 -4.11
CA ILE A 128 9.07 -0.71 -4.33
C ILE A 128 10.37 -1.23 -3.71
N GLN A 129 11.50 -0.57 -3.95
CA GLN A 129 12.79 -0.97 -3.41
C GLN A 129 12.79 -0.90 -1.87
N ALA A 130 12.21 0.17 -1.30
CA ALA A 130 12.06 0.31 0.13
C ALA A 130 11.21 -0.83 0.71
N CYS A 131 10.10 -1.20 0.07
CA CYS A 131 9.28 -2.34 0.46
C CYS A 131 10.06 -3.67 0.42
N LEU A 132 10.82 -3.92 -0.65
CA LEU A 132 11.61 -5.15 -0.81
C LEU A 132 12.71 -5.29 0.25
N VAL A 133 13.18 -4.18 0.84
CA VAL A 133 14.21 -4.16 1.88
C VAL A 133 13.58 -4.08 3.28
N LEU A 134 12.78 -3.06 3.57
CA LEU A 134 12.29 -2.80 4.92
C LEU A 134 11.36 -3.91 5.44
N ILE A 135 10.56 -4.53 4.59
CA ILE A 135 9.67 -5.60 5.03
C ILE A 135 10.46 -6.80 5.56
N PRO A 136 11.34 -7.47 4.80
CA PRO A 136 12.08 -8.62 5.31
C PRO A 136 13.07 -8.29 6.44
N PHE A 137 13.66 -7.08 6.44
CA PHE A 137 14.70 -6.74 7.41
C PHE A 137 14.17 -6.10 8.71
N TRP A 138 13.01 -5.45 8.68
CA TRP A 138 12.47 -4.73 9.82
C TRP A 138 11.06 -5.20 10.19
N GLU A 139 10.12 -5.20 9.24
CA GLU A 139 8.72 -5.49 9.55
C GLU A 139 8.49 -6.96 9.93
N GLU A 140 9.00 -7.92 9.14
CA GLU A 140 8.81 -9.34 9.44
C GLU A 140 9.48 -9.77 10.75
N PRO A 141 10.72 -9.37 11.07
CA PRO A 141 11.33 -9.68 12.37
C PRO A 141 10.60 -9.04 13.55
N ASP A 142 10.06 -7.82 13.41
CA ASP A 142 9.24 -7.21 14.47
C ASP A 142 7.93 -7.99 14.67
N LEU A 143 7.26 -8.41 13.60
CA LEU A 143 6.07 -9.24 13.66
C LEU A 143 6.36 -10.62 14.28
N GLU A 144 7.49 -11.24 13.96
CA GLU A 144 7.97 -12.48 14.59
C GLU A 144 8.16 -12.28 16.10
N ARG A 145 8.82 -11.19 16.52
CA ARG A 145 9.04 -10.87 17.93
C ARG A 145 7.73 -10.62 18.69
N ARG A 146 6.75 -10.00 18.05
CA ARG A 146 5.48 -9.60 18.68
C ARG A 146 4.43 -10.70 18.74
N PHE A 147 4.35 -11.54 17.71
CA PHE A 147 3.30 -12.55 17.56
C PHE A 147 3.81 -14.00 17.61
N GLY A 148 5.13 -14.21 17.63
CA GLY A 148 5.76 -15.52 17.84
C GLY A 148 5.31 -16.57 16.82
N GLU A 149 5.01 -17.77 17.32
CA GLU A 149 4.65 -18.94 16.51
C GLU A 149 3.45 -18.71 15.57
N ALA A 150 2.46 -17.91 15.99
CA ALA A 150 1.31 -17.61 15.14
C ALA A 150 1.71 -16.92 13.83
N TYR A 151 2.69 -16.01 13.90
CA TYR A 151 3.22 -15.35 12.71
C TYR A 151 4.15 -16.26 11.89
N LEU A 152 4.94 -17.11 12.55
CA LEU A 152 5.80 -18.08 11.86
C LEU A 152 4.98 -19.09 11.05
N GLU A 153 3.88 -19.60 11.61
CA GLU A 153 2.95 -20.48 10.89
C GLU A 153 2.31 -19.78 9.69
N TYR A 154 1.86 -18.53 9.88
CA TYR A 154 1.34 -17.71 8.81
C TYR A 154 2.37 -17.46 7.69
N LYS A 155 3.61 -17.11 8.06
CA LYS A 155 4.73 -16.86 7.13
C LYS A 155 5.06 -18.08 6.28
N ARG A 156 4.89 -19.30 6.82
CA ARG A 156 5.06 -20.56 6.08
C ARG A 156 3.95 -20.80 5.05
N LYS A 157 2.71 -20.43 5.35
CA LYS A 157 1.54 -20.70 4.50
C LYS A 157 1.28 -19.63 3.44
N VAL A 158 1.59 -18.37 3.73
CA VAL A 158 1.20 -17.23 2.89
C VAL A 158 2.43 -16.57 2.25
N PRO A 159 2.46 -16.42 0.91
CA PRO A 159 3.57 -15.77 0.21
C PRO A 159 3.62 -14.26 0.49
N ARG A 160 4.83 -13.68 0.36
CA ARG A 160 5.06 -12.26 0.69
C ARG A 160 4.39 -11.28 -0.26
N TRP A 161 4.47 -11.54 -1.57
CA TRP A 161 4.14 -10.60 -2.64
C TRP A 161 3.18 -11.14 -3.70
N ILE A 162 3.36 -12.39 -4.12
CA ILE A 162 2.53 -12.99 -5.18
C ILE A 162 1.36 -13.71 -4.52
N PRO A 163 0.10 -13.33 -4.76
CA PRO A 163 -1.05 -13.96 -4.11
C PRO A 163 -1.13 -15.46 -4.42
N ASN A 164 -1.32 -16.27 -3.39
CA ASN A 164 -1.67 -17.67 -3.56
C ASN A 164 -3.16 -17.78 -3.93
N LEU A 165 -3.46 -18.17 -5.17
CA LEU A 165 -4.84 -18.34 -5.65
C LEU A 165 -5.49 -19.64 -5.16
N LYS A 166 -4.73 -20.56 -4.56
CA LYS A 166 -5.25 -21.85 -4.08
C LYS A 166 -5.90 -21.79 -2.70
N SER A 167 -5.81 -20.68 -1.95
CA SER A 167 -6.34 -20.61 -0.58
C SER A 167 -7.84 -20.30 -0.48
N SER A 168 -8.58 -20.34 -1.59
CA SER A 168 -10.05 -20.20 -1.57
C SER A 168 -10.73 -21.56 -1.51
N SER A 169 -10.87 -22.19 -0.33
CA SER A 169 -11.91 -23.22 -0.08
C SER A 169 -11.97 -23.88 1.30
N GLU A 170 -11.25 -23.47 2.35
CA GLU A 170 -11.46 -24.07 3.68
C GLU A 170 -11.51 -23.00 4.79
N GLU A 171 -12.60 -23.03 5.56
CA GLU A 171 -12.94 -22.21 6.74
C GLU A 171 -13.67 -20.86 6.51
N ASN A 172 -14.91 -20.94 6.02
CA ASN A 172 -16.14 -20.83 6.85
C ASN A 172 -17.38 -20.92 5.95
#